data_AF-A0A953W4N2-F1
#
_entry.id   AF-A0A953W4N2-F1
#
_cell.length_a   1.000
_cell.length_b   1.000
_cell.length_c   1.000
_cell.angle_alpha   90.00
_cell.angle_beta   90.00
_cell.angle_gamma   90.00
#
_symmetry.space_group_name_H-M   'P 1'
#
loop_
_entity.id
_entity.type
_entity.pdbx_description
1 polymer ?
#
loop_
_entity_poly.entity_id
_entity_poly.type
_entity_poly.pdbx_seq_one_letter_code
_entity_poly.pdbx_strand_id
1 'polypeptide(L)'
;SPLSLPARAAFGLNADLAIWAAVAAGSFLLAVWWYASGFARDAAAIAGLGQRRKRNTRAARSMRGGVRATLVSKEWRLLRRDPLLLSQILLPLLYFAPLFVVFGSQVNDGGMTRLSAAGVASAFVLIVTSFAASLAWLTVSAEDAPDLITSAPVSRDEVDNAKAVAAGAPSALLLLLPVIGVGAFVSPMAGFWLALGGSAAIISTCLIAIWHQTPGNRKEFRRRTRGSLMLNFGRSFVAFGWIGATFAAVSGWPLLGIIPAIISLGLMLALHESRPKEIRQD
;
A
#
# COMPACT_ATOMS: atom_id res chain seq x y z
N SER A 1 15.18 -26.99 -16.87
CA SER A 1 14.70 -25.62 -17.13
C SER A 1 15.66 -24.61 -16.50
N PRO A 2 15.94 -23.43 -17.09
CA PRO A 2 16.73 -22.39 -16.44
C PRO A 2 16.14 -21.95 -15.07
N LEU A 3 14.84 -22.13 -14.86
CA LEU A 3 14.17 -21.84 -13.57
C LEU A 3 14.53 -22.84 -12.45
N SER A 4 15.10 -24.02 -12.75
CA SER A 4 15.48 -25.01 -11.74
C SER A 4 16.92 -24.86 -11.22
N LEU A 5 17.68 -23.90 -11.76
CA LEU A 5 19.05 -23.59 -11.33
C LEU A 5 19.20 -23.37 -9.81
N PRO A 6 18.35 -22.55 -9.14
CA PRO A 6 18.48 -22.34 -7.69
C PRO A 6 18.22 -23.60 -6.87
N ALA A 7 17.24 -24.41 -7.29
CA ALA A 7 16.95 -25.68 -6.62
C ALA A 7 18.12 -26.67 -6.75
N ARG A 8 18.74 -26.74 -7.94
CA ARG A 8 19.88 -27.63 -8.20
C ARG A 8 21.19 -27.18 -7.53
N ALA A 9 21.40 -25.87 -7.39
CA ALA A 9 22.51 -25.32 -6.61
C ALA A 9 22.40 -25.67 -5.12
N ALA A 10 21.18 -25.72 -4.56
CA ALA A 10 20.94 -26.14 -3.17
C ALA A 10 21.26 -27.63 -2.92
N PHE A 11 21.22 -28.46 -3.95
CA PHE A 11 21.60 -29.89 -3.89
C PHE A 11 23.11 -30.14 -4.10
N GLY A 12 23.94 -29.10 -4.15
CA GLY A 12 25.41 -29.25 -4.14
C GLY A 12 26.05 -29.58 -5.49
N LEU A 13 25.37 -29.33 -6.61
CA LEU A 13 25.98 -29.43 -7.94
C LEU A 13 26.96 -28.27 -8.15
N ASN A 14 28.27 -28.56 -8.12
CA ASN A 14 29.36 -27.58 -8.12
C ASN A 14 29.28 -26.52 -9.24
N ALA A 15 28.86 -26.91 -10.45
CA ALA A 15 28.72 -26.00 -11.57
C ALA A 15 27.54 -25.01 -11.42
N ASP A 16 26.38 -25.48 -10.94
CA ASP A 16 25.19 -24.64 -10.74
C ASP A 16 25.39 -23.67 -9.56
N LEU A 17 26.16 -24.09 -8.55
CA LEU A 17 26.53 -23.26 -7.40
C LEU A 17 27.49 -22.14 -7.81
N ALA A 18 28.49 -22.42 -8.67
CA ALA A 18 29.41 -21.41 -9.18
C ALA A 18 28.70 -20.35 -10.04
N ILE A 19 27.75 -20.76 -10.88
CA ILE A 19 26.92 -19.83 -11.67
C ILE A 19 26.09 -18.93 -10.75
N TRP A 20 25.47 -19.51 -9.71
CA TRP A 20 24.70 -18.73 -8.73
C TRP A 20 25.55 -17.76 -7.91
N ALA A 21 26.75 -18.18 -7.51
CA ALA A 21 27.70 -17.31 -6.82
C ALA A 21 28.15 -16.14 -7.70
N ALA A 22 28.39 -16.38 -9.00
CA ALA A 22 28.75 -15.33 -9.95
C ALA A 22 27.59 -14.33 -10.15
N VAL A 23 26.35 -14.80 -10.26
CA VAL A 23 25.17 -13.92 -10.36
C VAL A 23 24.99 -13.10 -9.08
N ALA A 24 25.14 -13.72 -7.91
CA ALA A 24 25.05 -13.02 -6.63
C ALA A 24 26.14 -11.94 -6.51
N ALA A 25 27.41 -12.28 -6.79
CA ALA A 25 28.52 -11.33 -6.77
C ALA A 25 28.32 -10.20 -7.79
N GLY A 26 27.88 -10.52 -9.01
CA GLY A 26 27.56 -9.53 -10.04
C GLY A 26 26.46 -8.57 -9.58
N SER A 27 25.36 -9.09 -9.05
CA SER A 27 24.25 -8.27 -8.54
C SER A 27 24.68 -7.36 -7.38
N PHE A 28 25.53 -7.87 -6.48
CA PHE A 28 26.10 -7.11 -5.37
C PHE A 28 26.97 -5.96 -5.87
N LEU A 29 27.91 -6.24 -6.78
CA LEU A 29 28.79 -5.21 -7.34
C LEU A 29 28.00 -4.15 -8.13
N LEU A 30 26.96 -4.56 -8.85
CA LEU A 30 26.09 -3.65 -9.59
C LEU A 30 25.28 -2.75 -8.64
N ALA A 31 24.75 -3.31 -7.54
CA ALA A 31 24.10 -2.53 -6.50
C ALA A 31 25.07 -1.55 -5.84
N VAL A 32 26.28 -1.98 -5.47
CA VAL A 32 27.31 -1.11 -4.89
C VAL A 32 27.66 0.01 -5.86
N TRP A 33 27.91 -0.29 -7.13
CA TRP A 33 28.22 0.70 -8.15
C TRP A 33 27.09 1.73 -8.33
N TRP A 34 25.84 1.25 -8.38
CA TRP A 34 24.67 2.11 -8.53
C TRP A 34 24.49 3.06 -7.35
N TYR A 35 24.58 2.53 -6.12
CA TYR A 35 24.33 3.31 -4.90
C TYR A 35 25.52 4.15 -4.44
N ALA A 36 26.77 3.80 -4.80
CA ALA A 36 27.96 4.54 -4.40
C ALA A 36 27.93 6.01 -4.87
N SER A 37 27.44 6.25 -6.09
CA SER A 37 27.34 7.60 -6.65
C SER A 37 26.30 8.47 -5.94
N GLY A 38 25.26 7.86 -5.35
CA GLY A 38 24.25 8.54 -4.53
C GLY A 38 24.80 8.84 -3.14
N PHE A 39 25.43 7.87 -2.49
CA PHE A 39 25.99 8.02 -1.14
C PHE A 39 27.01 9.15 -1.03
N ALA A 40 27.94 9.28 -1.99
CA ALA A 40 28.93 10.35 -1.99
C ALA A 40 28.28 11.74 -2.14
N ARG A 41 27.22 11.85 -2.97
CA ARG A 41 26.47 13.10 -3.17
C ARG A 41 25.64 13.46 -1.94
N ASP A 42 25.00 12.49 -1.30
CA ASP A 42 24.19 12.70 -0.10
C ASP A 42 25.08 13.05 1.11
N ALA A 43 26.23 12.39 1.26
CA ALA A 43 27.22 12.75 2.29
C ALA A 43 27.78 14.16 2.09
N ALA A 44 28.10 14.54 0.85
CA ALA A 44 28.53 15.91 0.52
C ALA A 44 27.42 16.95 0.74
N ALA A 45 26.17 16.61 0.43
CA ALA A 45 25.02 17.50 0.66
C ALA A 45 24.72 17.71 2.15
N ILE A 46 24.92 16.70 2.99
CA ILE A 46 24.82 16.79 4.45
C ILE A 46 25.98 17.63 5.01
N ALA A 47 27.20 17.46 4.50
CA ALA A 47 28.34 18.29 4.89
C ALA A 47 28.17 19.77 4.48
N GLY A 48 27.41 20.04 3.40
CA GLY A 48 27.12 21.39 2.87
C GLY A 48 25.92 22.11 3.50
N LEU A 49 25.30 21.58 4.56
CA LEU A 49 24.07 22.11 5.18
C LEU A 49 24.14 23.58 5.66
N GLY A 50 25.33 24.18 5.72
CA GLY A 50 25.53 25.60 6.03
C GLY A 50 25.33 26.57 4.87
N GLN A 51 25.20 26.11 3.62
CA GLN A 51 25.01 27.02 2.48
C GLN A 51 23.54 27.44 2.30
N ARG A 52 23.33 28.77 2.31
CA ARG A 52 22.03 29.46 2.18
C ARG A 52 21.28 28.95 0.94
N ARG A 53 20.25 28.14 1.15
CA ARG A 53 19.40 27.59 0.09
C ARG A 53 18.73 28.73 -0.68
N LYS A 54 18.98 28.86 -1.98
CA LYS A 54 18.23 29.77 -2.87
C LYS A 54 16.73 29.52 -2.69
N ARG A 55 15.96 30.59 -2.45
CA ARG A 55 14.50 30.55 -2.28
C ARG A 55 13.87 29.85 -3.49
N ASN A 56 13.30 28.68 -3.27
CA ASN A 56 12.87 27.79 -4.35
C ASN A 56 11.53 28.27 -4.93
N THR A 57 11.59 29.07 -6.01
CA THR A 57 10.42 29.57 -6.77
C THR A 57 9.54 28.45 -7.35
N ARG A 58 10.03 27.20 -7.35
CA ARG A 58 9.28 26.00 -7.75
C ARG A 58 8.19 25.63 -6.74
N ALA A 59 8.36 25.93 -5.44
CA ALA A 59 7.35 25.66 -4.41
C ALA A 59 6.10 26.54 -4.59
N ALA A 60 6.28 27.80 -5.00
CA ALA A 60 5.17 28.70 -5.31
C ALA A 60 4.37 28.23 -6.54
N ARG A 61 5.00 27.54 -7.50
CA ARG A 61 4.31 26.97 -8.67
C ARG A 61 3.46 25.75 -8.34
N SER A 62 3.86 24.91 -7.38
CA SER A 62 3.05 23.75 -6.97
C SER A 62 1.75 24.11 -6.23
N MET A 63 1.63 25.35 -5.74
CA MET A 63 0.41 25.83 -5.06
C MET A 63 -0.69 26.27 -6.04
N ARG A 64 -0.43 26.25 -7.35
CA ARG A 64 -1.39 26.65 -8.41
C ARG A 64 -2.39 25.56 -8.80
N GLY A 65 -2.24 24.32 -8.29
CA GLY A 65 -3.07 23.18 -8.67
C GLY A 65 -4.36 23.00 -7.84
N GLY A 66 -4.71 23.96 -6.98
CA GLY A 66 -5.82 23.86 -6.02
C GLY A 66 -5.41 23.27 -4.67
N VAL A 67 -6.24 23.51 -3.64
CA VAL A 67 -5.96 23.14 -2.24
C VAL A 67 -5.76 21.62 -2.11
N ARG A 68 -6.69 20.82 -2.63
CA ARG A 68 -6.62 19.34 -2.56
C ARG A 68 -5.37 18.76 -3.22
N ALA A 69 -5.02 19.20 -4.43
CA ALA A 69 -3.83 18.70 -5.13
C ALA A 69 -2.53 19.09 -4.41
N THR A 70 -2.52 20.27 -3.78
CA THR A 70 -1.40 20.73 -2.95
C THR A 70 -1.26 19.88 -1.69
N LEU A 71 -2.37 19.55 -1.03
CA LEU A 71 -2.40 18.66 0.14
C LEU A 71 -1.93 17.24 -0.22
N VAL A 72 -2.43 16.65 -1.32
CA VAL A 72 -1.97 15.32 -1.79
C VAL A 72 -0.48 15.33 -2.11
N SER A 73 0.00 16.38 -2.80
CA SER A 73 1.42 16.53 -3.12
C SER A 73 2.30 16.69 -1.87
N LYS A 74 1.75 17.32 -0.82
CA LYS A 74 2.40 17.42 0.50
C LYS A 74 2.49 16.03 1.15
N GLU A 75 1.41 15.27 1.19
CA GLU A 75 1.42 13.91 1.76
C GLU A 75 2.40 12.98 1.04
N TRP A 76 2.42 12.98 -0.30
CA TRP A 76 3.41 12.18 -1.05
C TRP A 76 4.86 12.59 -0.77
N ARG A 77 5.11 13.88 -0.52
CA ARG A 77 6.43 14.35 -0.11
C ARG A 77 6.80 13.88 1.28
N LEU A 78 5.84 13.78 2.20
CA LEU A 78 6.04 13.23 3.54
C LEU A 78 6.32 11.72 3.47
N LEU A 79 5.53 10.96 2.72
CA LEU A 79 5.76 9.52 2.51
C LEU A 79 7.16 9.24 1.97
N ARG A 80 7.62 10.02 0.99
CA ARG A 80 8.96 9.87 0.40
C ARG A 80 10.12 10.24 1.33
N ARG A 81 9.87 10.96 2.42
CA ARG A 81 10.93 11.40 3.35
C ARG A 81 11.38 10.30 4.30
N ASP A 82 10.59 9.26 4.50
CA ASP A 82 10.94 8.12 5.37
C ASP A 82 11.04 6.80 4.57
N PRO A 83 12.16 6.55 3.86
CA PRO A 83 12.33 5.35 3.05
C PRO A 83 12.45 4.07 3.89
N LEU A 84 12.83 4.17 5.16
CA LEU A 84 12.99 3.01 6.04
C LEU A 84 11.63 2.39 6.37
N LEU A 85 10.65 3.23 6.74
CA LEU A 85 9.29 2.77 7.01
C LEU A 85 8.59 2.27 5.75
N LEU A 86 8.82 2.93 4.61
CA LEU A 86 8.36 2.41 3.32
C LEU A 86 8.91 1.01 3.06
N SER A 87 10.20 0.79 3.30
CA SER A 87 10.84 -0.52 3.12
C SER A 87 10.25 -1.57 4.06
N GLN A 88 9.94 -1.21 5.31
CA GLN A 88 9.30 -2.11 6.28
C GLN A 88 7.90 -2.56 5.82
N ILE A 89 7.17 -1.70 5.10
CA ILE A 89 5.83 -2.01 4.57
C ILE A 89 5.92 -2.77 3.25
N LEU A 90 6.93 -2.46 2.42
CA LEU A 90 7.11 -3.06 1.11
C LEU A 90 7.71 -4.48 1.18
N LEU A 91 8.52 -4.77 2.20
CA LEU A 91 9.14 -6.09 2.38
C LEU A 91 8.11 -7.21 2.60
N PRO A 92 7.06 -7.07 3.44
CA PRO A 92 5.93 -8.00 3.50
C PRO A 92 5.30 -8.28 2.14
N LEU A 93 5.15 -7.25 1.29
CA LEU A 93 4.59 -7.41 -0.06
C LEU A 93 5.52 -8.21 -0.97
N LEU A 94 6.83 -8.03 -0.84
CA LEU A 94 7.82 -8.83 -1.57
C LEU A 94 7.71 -10.31 -1.21
N TYR A 95 7.41 -10.65 0.05
CA TYR A 95 7.16 -12.03 0.46
C TYR A 95 5.89 -12.65 -0.15
N PHE A 96 4.97 -11.84 -0.69
CA PHE A 96 3.85 -12.34 -1.49
C PHE A 96 4.20 -12.57 -2.96
N ALA A 97 5.37 -12.12 -3.45
CA ALA A 97 5.80 -12.33 -4.84
C ALA A 97 5.78 -13.81 -5.29
N PRO A 98 6.20 -14.80 -4.47
CA PRO A 98 6.18 -16.20 -4.86
C PRO A 98 4.78 -16.72 -5.20
N LEU A 99 3.74 -16.21 -4.53
CA LEU A 99 2.36 -16.59 -4.84
C LEU A 99 2.03 -16.28 -6.30
N PHE A 100 2.40 -15.09 -6.78
CA PHE A 100 2.16 -14.70 -8.18
C PHE A 100 2.91 -15.59 -9.18
N VAL A 101 4.10 -16.08 -8.85
CA VAL A 101 4.86 -17.02 -9.71
C VAL A 101 4.15 -18.36 -9.81
N VAL A 102 3.73 -18.93 -8.67
CA VAL A 102 2.98 -20.19 -8.62
C VAL A 102 1.66 -20.08 -9.38
N PHE A 103 1.00 -18.92 -9.31
CA PHE A 103 -0.23 -18.69 -10.07
C PHE A 103 0.04 -18.49 -11.56
N GLY A 104 1.11 -17.79 -11.94
CA GLY A 104 1.51 -17.62 -13.33
C GLY A 104 1.75 -18.96 -14.03
N SER A 105 2.38 -19.92 -13.35
CA SER A 105 2.54 -21.28 -13.89
C SER A 105 1.21 -22.01 -14.05
N GLN A 106 0.28 -21.88 -13.10
CA GLN A 106 -1.05 -22.52 -13.19
C GLN A 106 -1.90 -21.98 -14.34
N VAL A 107 -1.76 -20.68 -14.68
CA VAL A 107 -2.41 -20.08 -15.86
C VAL A 107 -1.83 -20.68 -17.15
N ASN A 108 -0.52 -20.83 -17.22
CA ASN A 108 0.17 -21.31 -18.41
C ASN A 108 -0.11 -22.80 -18.68
N ASP A 109 -0.25 -23.61 -17.63
CA ASP A 109 -0.51 -25.04 -17.74
C ASP A 109 -2.00 -25.37 -17.96
N GLY A 110 -2.86 -24.36 -18.11
CA GLY A 110 -4.31 -24.52 -18.29
C GLY A 110 -5.07 -25.06 -17.07
N GLY A 111 -4.39 -25.25 -15.93
CA GLY A 111 -4.93 -25.81 -14.69
C GLY A 111 -5.73 -24.83 -13.82
N MET A 112 -5.84 -23.56 -14.23
CA MET A 112 -6.53 -22.53 -13.45
C MET A 112 -8.04 -22.79 -13.36
N THR A 113 -8.48 -23.34 -12.23
CA THR A 113 -9.89 -23.56 -11.90
C THR A 113 -10.53 -22.26 -11.38
N ARG A 114 -11.86 -22.13 -11.44
CA ARG A 114 -12.56 -20.97 -10.84
C ARG A 114 -12.25 -20.76 -9.36
N LEU A 115 -12.10 -21.85 -8.60
CA LEU A 115 -11.73 -21.80 -7.17
C LEU A 115 -10.32 -21.28 -6.94
N SER A 116 -9.34 -21.68 -7.78
CA SER A 116 -7.97 -21.15 -7.67
C SER A 116 -7.94 -19.68 -8.08
N ALA A 117 -8.64 -19.28 -9.14
CA ALA A 117 -8.77 -17.87 -9.53
C ALA A 117 -9.42 -17.01 -8.43
N ALA A 118 -10.44 -17.53 -7.75
CA ALA A 118 -11.06 -16.87 -6.61
C ALA A 118 -10.08 -16.73 -5.43
N GLY A 119 -9.29 -17.77 -5.14
CA GLY A 119 -8.22 -17.72 -4.13
C GLY A 119 -7.17 -16.65 -4.44
N VAL A 120 -6.77 -16.52 -5.71
CA VAL A 120 -5.84 -15.47 -6.18
C VAL A 120 -6.44 -14.09 -5.96
N ALA A 121 -7.68 -13.89 -6.40
CA ALA A 121 -8.38 -12.62 -6.25
C ALA A 121 -8.47 -12.21 -4.77
N SER A 122 -8.79 -13.14 -3.88
CA SER A 122 -8.83 -12.92 -2.43
C SER A 122 -7.48 -12.58 -1.83
N ALA A 123 -6.44 -13.35 -2.16
CA ALA A 123 -5.08 -13.07 -1.71
C ALA A 123 -4.63 -11.69 -2.19
N PHE A 124 -4.99 -11.33 -3.42
CA PHE A 124 -4.68 -10.02 -3.97
C PHE A 124 -5.41 -8.88 -3.25
N VAL A 125 -6.71 -9.04 -2.97
CA VAL A 125 -7.49 -8.07 -2.18
C VAL A 125 -6.87 -7.90 -0.79
N LEU A 126 -6.42 -8.97 -0.16
CA LEU A 126 -5.72 -8.89 1.13
C LEU A 126 -4.43 -8.08 1.04
N ILE A 127 -3.61 -8.34 0.02
CA ILE A 127 -2.32 -7.65 -0.23
C ILE A 127 -2.55 -6.15 -0.45
N VAL A 128 -3.46 -5.78 -1.35
CA VAL A 128 -3.72 -4.37 -1.67
C VAL A 128 -4.35 -3.63 -0.49
N THR A 129 -5.22 -4.29 0.27
CA THR A 129 -5.82 -3.72 1.49
C THR A 129 -4.76 -3.49 2.56
N SER A 130 -3.85 -4.44 2.76
CA SER A 130 -2.76 -4.32 3.75
C SER A 130 -1.78 -3.21 3.38
N PHE A 131 -1.49 -3.05 2.09
CA PHE A 131 -0.66 -1.96 1.58
C PHE A 131 -1.34 -0.60 1.78
N ALA A 132 -2.60 -0.47 1.37
CA ALA A 132 -3.38 0.76 1.55
C ALA A 132 -3.53 1.15 3.03
N ALA A 133 -3.80 0.18 3.91
CA ALA A 133 -3.87 0.40 5.36
C ALA A 133 -2.55 0.93 5.91
N SER A 134 -1.43 0.35 5.47
CA SER A 134 -0.09 0.76 5.92
C SER A 134 0.27 2.16 5.45
N LEU A 135 -0.05 2.50 4.20
CA LEU A 135 0.14 3.85 3.67
C LEU A 135 -0.77 4.87 4.34
N ALA A 136 -2.03 4.52 4.60
CA ALA A 136 -2.96 5.38 5.32
C ALA A 136 -2.43 5.68 6.71
N TRP A 137 -1.95 4.66 7.44
CA TRP A 137 -1.30 4.86 8.73
C TRP A 137 -0.09 5.81 8.63
N LEU A 138 0.75 5.67 7.60
CA LEU A 138 1.87 6.60 7.39
C LEU A 138 1.42 8.05 7.13
N THR A 139 0.37 8.28 6.34
CA THR A 139 -0.15 9.65 6.11
C THR A 139 -0.71 10.31 7.37
N VAL A 140 -1.08 9.50 8.36
CA VAL A 140 -1.56 9.99 9.66
C VAL A 140 -0.38 10.24 10.60
N SER A 141 0.56 9.30 10.66
CA SER A 141 1.69 9.39 11.59
C SER A 141 2.78 10.36 11.14
N ALA A 142 2.94 10.61 9.84
CA ALA A 142 3.96 11.52 9.31
C ALA A 142 3.62 13.02 9.50
N GLU A 143 2.52 13.33 10.19
CA GLU A 143 2.08 14.69 10.43
C GLU A 143 2.75 15.30 11.67
N ASP A 144 3.74 16.16 11.43
CA ASP A 144 4.54 16.76 12.51
C ASP A 144 3.85 17.92 13.25
N ALA A 145 2.79 18.52 12.67
CA ALA A 145 2.15 19.72 13.23
C ALA A 145 0.63 19.75 12.92
N PRO A 146 -0.17 18.87 13.54
CA PRO A 146 -1.62 18.84 13.34
C PRO A 146 -2.28 20.17 13.73
N ASP A 147 -1.78 20.84 14.78
CA ASP A 147 -2.32 22.12 15.27
C ASP A 147 -2.16 23.27 14.26
N LEU A 148 -1.19 23.18 13.36
CA LEU A 148 -1.03 24.15 12.26
C LEU A 148 -2.00 23.90 11.11
N ILE A 149 -2.48 22.67 10.95
CA ILE A 149 -3.50 22.34 9.95
C ILE A 149 -4.89 22.69 10.49
N THR A 150 -5.15 22.48 11.78
CA THR A 150 -6.43 22.85 12.40
C THR A 150 -6.66 24.36 12.44
N SER A 151 -5.60 25.17 12.45
CA SER A 151 -5.66 26.64 12.37
C SER A 151 -5.64 27.19 10.93
N ALA A 152 -5.41 26.34 9.92
CA ALA A 152 -5.44 26.77 8.53
C ALA A 152 -6.89 26.98 8.05
N PRO A 153 -7.13 27.92 7.12
CA PRO A 153 -8.46 28.17 6.54
C PRO A 153 -8.81 27.11 5.49
N VAL A 154 -8.80 25.84 5.87
CA VAL A 154 -9.11 24.69 5.01
C VAL A 154 -10.04 23.75 5.77
N SER A 155 -11.02 23.16 5.08
CA SER A 155 -11.95 22.23 5.72
C SER A 155 -11.23 20.93 6.12
N ARG A 156 -11.63 20.34 7.26
CA ARG A 156 -11.10 19.03 7.71
C ARG A 156 -11.38 17.94 6.69
N ASP A 157 -12.56 17.96 6.07
CA ASP A 157 -12.95 17.00 5.04
C ASP A 157 -12.01 17.04 3.82
N GLU A 158 -11.51 18.22 3.42
CA GLU A 158 -10.53 18.32 2.33
C GLU A 158 -9.17 17.73 2.72
N VAL A 159 -8.76 17.90 3.98
CA VAL A 159 -7.52 17.32 4.51
C VAL A 159 -7.63 15.80 4.57
N ASP A 160 -8.73 15.29 5.11
CA ASP A 160 -9.00 13.85 5.21
C ASP A 160 -9.11 13.20 3.82
N ASN A 161 -9.85 13.81 2.90
CA ASN A 161 -9.93 13.33 1.52
C ASN A 161 -8.57 13.38 0.82
N ALA A 162 -7.72 14.37 1.11
CA ALA A 162 -6.37 14.43 0.55
C ALA A 162 -5.48 13.30 1.10
N LYS A 163 -5.57 12.99 2.41
CA LYS A 163 -4.87 11.84 3.03
C LYS A 163 -5.36 10.51 2.43
N ALA A 164 -6.67 10.35 2.28
CA ALA A 164 -7.27 9.14 1.70
C ALA A 164 -6.76 8.90 0.28
N VAL A 165 -6.76 9.95 -0.55
CA VAL A 165 -6.23 9.88 -1.91
C VAL A 165 -4.73 9.63 -1.91
N ALA A 166 -3.98 10.29 -1.02
CA ALA A 166 -2.53 10.13 -0.97
C ALA A 166 -2.10 8.70 -0.63
N ALA A 167 -2.84 8.01 0.23
CA ALA A 167 -2.62 6.61 0.58
C ALA A 167 -3.21 5.60 -0.42
N GLY A 168 -4.43 5.86 -0.89
CA GLY A 168 -5.18 4.96 -1.78
C GLY A 168 -4.64 4.95 -3.21
N ALA A 169 -4.26 6.11 -3.76
CA ALA A 169 -3.78 6.24 -5.14
C ALA A 169 -2.56 5.36 -5.47
N PRO A 170 -1.45 5.33 -4.69
CA PRO A 170 -0.33 4.43 -4.97
C PRO A 170 -0.73 2.96 -4.86
N SER A 171 -1.63 2.60 -3.95
CA SER A 171 -2.12 1.22 -3.81
C SER A 171 -2.93 0.79 -5.05
N ALA A 172 -3.80 1.66 -5.54
CA ALA A 172 -4.57 1.42 -6.75
C ALA A 172 -3.67 1.37 -8.01
N LEU A 173 -2.72 2.30 -8.13
CA LEU A 173 -1.87 2.42 -9.32
C LEU A 173 -0.83 1.30 -9.42
N LEU A 174 -0.17 0.95 -8.31
CA LEU A 174 0.95 0.01 -8.33
C LEU A 174 0.50 -1.45 -8.28
N LEU A 175 -0.58 -1.74 -7.57
CA LEU A 175 -1.05 -3.11 -7.39
C LEU A 175 -2.30 -3.37 -8.23
N LEU A 176 -3.38 -2.61 -7.99
CA LEU A 176 -4.69 -2.96 -8.54
C LEU A 176 -4.73 -2.84 -10.07
N LEU A 177 -4.17 -1.76 -10.62
CA LEU A 177 -4.22 -1.48 -12.05
C LEU A 177 -3.51 -2.54 -12.93
N PRO A 178 -2.25 -2.97 -12.63
CA PRO A 178 -1.61 -4.04 -13.39
C PRO A 178 -2.39 -5.36 -13.37
N VAL A 179 -2.94 -5.73 -12.21
CA VAL A 179 -3.64 -7.02 -12.07
C VAL A 179 -5.00 -7.00 -12.75
N ILE A 180 -5.72 -5.88 -12.72
CA ILE A 180 -6.92 -5.71 -13.57
C ILE A 180 -6.54 -5.79 -15.05
N GLY A 181 -5.43 -5.15 -15.45
CA GLY A 181 -4.94 -5.19 -16.83
C GLY A 181 -4.71 -6.61 -17.31
N VAL A 182 -3.96 -7.41 -16.55
CA VAL A 182 -3.74 -8.84 -16.86
C VAL A 182 -5.04 -9.63 -16.79
N GLY A 183 -5.86 -9.40 -15.76
CA GLY A 183 -7.15 -10.05 -15.58
C GLY A 183 -8.11 -9.82 -16.75
N ALA A 184 -8.10 -8.62 -17.34
CA ALA A 184 -8.92 -8.29 -18.50
C ALA A 184 -8.58 -9.14 -19.74
N PHE A 185 -7.32 -9.59 -19.88
CA PHE A 185 -6.91 -10.47 -20.99
C PHE A 185 -7.16 -11.95 -20.72
N VAL A 186 -7.14 -12.39 -19.46
CA VAL A 186 -7.35 -13.80 -19.09
C VAL A 186 -8.84 -14.12 -18.86
N SER A 187 -9.52 -13.29 -18.06
CA SER A 187 -10.93 -13.43 -17.71
C SER A 187 -11.51 -12.05 -17.35
N PRO A 188 -12.14 -11.35 -18.32
CA PRO A 188 -12.68 -10.00 -18.10
C PRO A 188 -13.60 -9.90 -16.88
N MET A 189 -14.41 -10.93 -16.64
CA MET A 189 -15.34 -10.98 -15.51
C MET A 189 -14.60 -11.07 -14.17
N ALA A 190 -13.54 -11.90 -14.08
CA ALA A 190 -12.73 -11.97 -12.87
C ALA A 190 -12.00 -10.64 -12.60
N GLY A 191 -11.46 -10.02 -13.66
CA GLY A 191 -10.86 -8.69 -13.59
C GLY A 191 -11.83 -7.61 -13.10
N PHE A 192 -13.09 -7.64 -13.55
CA PHE A 192 -14.13 -6.73 -13.10
C PHE A 192 -14.43 -6.88 -11.59
N TRP A 193 -14.66 -8.11 -11.12
CA TRP A 193 -14.93 -8.35 -9.70
C TRP A 193 -13.74 -8.01 -8.81
N LEU A 194 -12.52 -8.29 -9.28
CA LEU A 194 -11.30 -7.90 -8.60
C LEU A 194 -11.16 -6.37 -8.52
N ALA A 195 -11.50 -5.66 -9.59
CA ALA A 195 -11.48 -4.19 -9.60
C ALA A 195 -12.45 -3.62 -8.58
N LEU A 196 -13.67 -4.16 -8.53
CA LEU A 196 -14.71 -3.71 -7.61
C LEU A 196 -14.33 -4.01 -6.15
N GLY A 197 -13.98 -5.25 -5.84
CA GLY A 197 -13.60 -5.69 -4.49
C GLY A 197 -12.32 -5.01 -3.99
N GLY A 198 -11.30 -4.92 -4.85
CA GLY A 198 -10.05 -4.24 -4.52
C GLY A 198 -10.22 -2.74 -4.29
N SER A 199 -10.99 -2.06 -5.15
CA SER A 199 -11.27 -0.62 -4.97
C SER A 199 -12.06 -0.37 -3.69
N ALA A 200 -13.10 -1.16 -3.43
CA ALA A 200 -13.90 -1.05 -2.23
C ALA A 200 -13.06 -1.28 -0.96
N ALA A 201 -12.19 -2.29 -0.97
CA ALA A 201 -11.32 -2.57 0.17
C ALA A 201 -10.29 -1.45 0.43
N ILE A 202 -9.70 -0.86 -0.62
CA ILE A 202 -8.82 0.31 -0.52
C ILE A 202 -9.58 1.48 0.09
N ILE A 203 -10.75 1.80 -0.45
CA ILE A 203 -11.56 2.94 0.02
C ILE A 203 -11.96 2.75 1.48
N SER A 204 -12.49 1.58 1.84
CA SER A 204 -12.88 1.26 3.21
C SER A 204 -11.70 1.37 4.18
N THR A 205 -10.55 0.79 3.86
CA THR A 205 -9.41 0.78 4.79
C THR A 205 -8.80 2.17 4.96
N CYS A 206 -8.70 2.96 3.88
CA CYS A 206 -8.23 4.34 3.95
C CYS A 206 -9.17 5.21 4.79
N LEU A 207 -10.49 5.10 4.57
CA LEU A 207 -11.47 5.87 5.34
C LEU A 207 -11.47 5.49 6.83
N ILE A 208 -11.45 4.20 7.17
CA ILE A 208 -11.42 3.77 8.57
C ILE A 208 -10.10 4.17 9.26
N ALA A 209 -8.98 4.18 8.53
CA ALA A 209 -7.70 4.70 9.02
C ALA A 209 -7.80 6.19 9.38
N ILE A 210 -8.52 6.96 8.56
CA ILE A 210 -8.68 8.41 8.67
C ILE A 210 -9.70 8.80 9.75
N TRP A 211 -10.79 8.07 9.92
CA TRP A 211 -11.80 8.39 10.94
C TRP A 211 -11.30 8.15 12.37
N HIS A 212 -10.30 7.29 12.55
CA HIS A 212 -9.74 6.95 13.86
C HIS A 212 -8.26 7.32 13.94
N GLN A 213 -7.91 8.49 13.38
CA GLN A 213 -6.57 9.05 13.47
C GLN A 213 -6.24 9.38 14.94
N THR A 214 -5.14 8.83 15.43
CA THR A 214 -4.46 9.33 16.62
C THR A 214 -3.13 9.94 16.17
N PRO A 215 -3.00 11.28 16.11
CA PRO A 215 -1.75 11.93 15.73
C PRO A 215 -0.63 11.44 16.65
N GLY A 216 0.38 10.78 16.07
CA GLY A 216 1.48 10.20 16.82
C GLY A 216 2.59 11.21 17.09
N ASN A 217 3.20 11.17 18.27
CA ASN A 217 4.43 11.92 18.51
C ASN A 217 5.61 11.25 17.77
N ARG A 218 6.53 12.01 17.15
CA ARG A 218 7.72 11.49 16.44
C ARG A 218 8.52 10.46 17.24
N LYS A 219 8.52 10.58 18.58
CA LYS A 219 9.20 9.62 19.48
C LYS A 219 8.53 8.23 19.52
N GLU A 220 7.25 8.15 19.16
CA GLU A 220 6.47 6.90 19.11
C GLU A 220 6.46 6.25 17.73
N PHE A 221 7.10 6.82 16.69
CA PHE A 221 7.15 6.21 15.35
C PHE A 221 7.67 4.76 15.35
N ARG A 222 8.56 4.43 16.31
CA ARG A 222 9.11 3.07 16.52
C ARG A 222 8.15 2.12 17.25
N ARG A 223 7.14 2.63 17.94
CA ARG A 223 6.12 1.83 18.65
C ARG A 223 4.78 2.10 17.97
N ARG A 224 4.32 1.19 17.12
CA ARG A 224 2.92 1.22 16.63
C ARG A 224 1.98 1.22 17.85
N THR A 225 1.45 2.37 18.23
CA THR A 225 0.49 2.49 19.32
C THR A 225 -0.69 1.60 18.96
N ARG A 226 -0.96 0.58 19.80
CA ARG A 226 -2.09 -0.32 19.61
C ARG A 226 -3.36 0.51 19.81
N GLY A 227 -4.04 0.85 18.71
CA GLY A 227 -5.41 1.35 18.76
C GLY A 227 -6.31 0.35 19.51
N SER A 228 -7.53 0.77 19.85
CA SER A 228 -8.46 -0.08 20.60
C SER A 228 -8.61 -1.46 19.92
N LEU A 229 -8.66 -2.53 20.72
CA LEU A 229 -8.84 -3.89 20.20
C LEU A 229 -10.08 -3.97 19.32
N MET A 230 -11.17 -3.33 19.75
CA MET A 230 -12.44 -3.27 19.02
C MET A 230 -12.31 -2.64 17.63
N LEU A 231 -11.52 -1.56 17.50
CA LEU A 231 -11.24 -0.94 16.19
C LEU A 231 -10.43 -1.85 15.28
N ASN A 232 -9.44 -2.56 15.83
CA ASN A 232 -8.63 -3.50 15.04
C ASN A 232 -9.46 -4.70 14.56
N PHE A 233 -10.37 -5.22 15.41
CA PHE A 233 -11.31 -6.25 15.00
C PHE A 233 -12.26 -5.73 13.92
N GLY A 234 -12.90 -4.57 14.12
CA GLY A 234 -13.79 -3.97 13.14
C GLY A 234 -13.12 -3.78 11.77
N ARG A 235 -11.90 -3.22 11.74
CA ARG A 235 -11.08 -3.10 10.51
C ARG A 235 -10.82 -4.46 9.85
N SER A 236 -10.47 -5.46 10.65
CA SER A 236 -10.17 -6.80 10.13
C SER A 236 -11.42 -7.45 9.53
N PHE A 237 -12.59 -7.32 10.16
CA PHE A 237 -13.85 -7.85 9.63
C PHE A 237 -14.27 -7.16 8.33
N VAL A 238 -14.10 -5.84 8.22
CA VAL A 238 -14.34 -5.11 6.96
C VAL A 238 -13.42 -5.62 5.85
N ALA A 239 -12.13 -5.80 6.15
CA ALA A 239 -11.16 -6.35 5.19
C ALA A 239 -11.53 -7.79 4.78
N PHE A 240 -11.83 -8.67 5.73
CA PHE A 240 -12.27 -10.04 5.45
C PHE A 240 -13.58 -10.09 4.69
N GLY A 241 -14.51 -9.17 4.93
CA GLY A 241 -15.75 -9.04 4.18
C GLY A 241 -15.51 -8.76 2.70
N TRP A 242 -14.61 -7.81 2.37
CA TRP A 242 -14.25 -7.55 0.97
C TRP A 242 -13.47 -8.70 0.32
N ILE A 243 -12.60 -9.38 1.07
CA ILE A 243 -11.90 -10.58 0.60
C ILE A 243 -12.91 -11.69 0.27
N GLY A 244 -13.85 -11.97 1.18
CA GLY A 244 -14.89 -12.99 0.98
C GLY A 244 -15.88 -12.65 -0.13
N ALA A 245 -16.27 -11.38 -0.24
CA ALA A 245 -17.12 -10.90 -1.33
C ALA A 245 -16.46 -11.11 -2.70
N THR A 246 -15.17 -10.78 -2.81
CA THR A 246 -14.40 -10.96 -4.04
C THR A 246 -14.23 -12.45 -4.36
N PHE A 247 -13.94 -13.28 -3.36
CA PHE A 247 -13.86 -14.73 -3.52
C PHE A 247 -15.14 -15.30 -4.14
N ALA A 248 -16.28 -15.01 -3.53
CA ALA A 248 -17.58 -15.53 -3.96
C ALA A 248 -17.95 -15.03 -5.36
N ALA A 249 -17.64 -13.78 -5.68
CA ALA A 249 -17.91 -13.23 -7.00
C ALA A 249 -17.07 -13.89 -8.10
N VAL A 250 -15.75 -14.07 -7.86
CA VAL A 250 -14.84 -14.70 -8.82
C VAL A 250 -15.06 -16.21 -8.94
N SER A 251 -15.51 -16.88 -7.88
CA SER A 251 -15.86 -18.31 -7.92
C SER A 251 -17.13 -18.60 -8.74
N GLY A 252 -17.86 -17.55 -9.14
CA GLY A 252 -19.07 -17.63 -9.97
C GLY A 252 -20.37 -17.49 -9.20
N TRP A 253 -20.31 -17.14 -7.91
CA TRP A 253 -21.45 -17.00 -7.01
C TRP A 253 -21.57 -15.56 -6.50
N PRO A 254 -21.72 -14.55 -7.39
CA PRO A 254 -21.71 -13.14 -6.99
C PRO A 254 -22.82 -12.78 -6.02
N LEU A 255 -23.97 -13.46 -6.09
CA LEU A 255 -25.07 -13.27 -5.14
C LEU A 255 -24.67 -13.61 -3.69
N LEU A 256 -23.87 -14.67 -3.49
CA LEU A 256 -23.32 -14.98 -2.16
C LEU A 256 -22.33 -13.92 -1.70
N GLY A 257 -21.61 -13.27 -2.63
CA GLY A 257 -20.69 -12.19 -2.34
C GLY A 257 -21.35 -10.91 -1.84
N ILE A 258 -22.65 -10.73 -2.08
CA ILE A 258 -23.43 -9.59 -1.58
C ILE A 258 -23.50 -9.61 -0.04
N ILE A 259 -23.64 -10.79 0.57
CA ILE A 259 -23.76 -10.93 2.03
C ILE A 259 -22.53 -10.33 2.75
N PRO A 260 -21.29 -10.78 2.51
CA PRO A 260 -20.11 -10.23 3.16
C PRO A 260 -19.85 -8.77 2.75
N ALA A 261 -20.25 -8.34 1.55
CA ALA A 261 -20.15 -6.95 1.14
C ALA A 261 -21.08 -6.03 1.96
N ILE A 262 -22.34 -6.42 2.16
CA ILE A 262 -23.29 -5.67 3.00
C ILE A 262 -22.81 -5.64 4.45
N ILE A 263 -22.33 -6.76 4.99
CA ILE A 263 -21.78 -6.81 6.35
C ILE A 263 -20.59 -5.87 6.48
N SER A 264 -19.67 -5.88 5.50
CA SER A 264 -18.51 -4.99 5.47
C SER A 264 -18.92 -3.52 5.43
N LEU A 265 -19.88 -3.16 4.58
CA LEU A 265 -20.42 -1.79 4.50
C LEU A 265 -21.12 -1.38 5.81
N GLY A 266 -21.93 -2.26 6.39
CA GLY A 266 -22.61 -2.01 7.67
C GLY A 266 -21.61 -1.79 8.81
N LEU A 267 -20.56 -2.61 8.90
CA LEU A 267 -19.48 -2.42 9.87
C LEU A 267 -18.70 -1.13 9.63
N MET A 268 -18.42 -0.80 8.36
CA MET A 268 -17.77 0.45 8.01
C MET A 268 -18.61 1.67 8.41
N LEU A 269 -19.93 1.63 8.20
CA LEU A 269 -20.84 2.68 8.64
C LEU A 269 -20.94 2.77 10.18
N ALA A 270 -20.96 1.63 10.87
CA ALA A 270 -20.92 1.60 12.34
C ALA A 270 -19.63 2.23 12.87
N LEU A 271 -18.49 1.94 12.23
CA LEU A 271 -17.21 2.57 12.56
C LEU A 271 -17.18 4.07 12.24
N HIS A 272 -17.86 4.50 11.19
CA HIS A 272 -18.01 5.92 10.88
C HIS A 272 -18.77 6.66 12.00
N GLU A 273 -19.85 6.07 12.51
CA GLU A 273 -20.66 6.67 13.58
C GLU A 273 -19.93 6.67 14.92
N SER A 274 -19.08 5.66 15.18
CA SER A 274 -18.28 5.58 16.42
C SER A 274 -17.06 6.51 16.45
N ARG A 275 -16.88 7.36 15.43
CA ARG A 275 -15.73 8.29 15.38
C ARG A 275 -15.74 9.23 16.60
N PRO A 276 -14.57 9.61 17.14
CA PRO A 276 -14.50 10.56 18.26
C PRO A 276 -15.21 11.87 17.89
N LYS A 277 -16.22 12.27 18.67
CA LYS A 277 -16.89 13.56 18.50
C LYS A 277 -15.96 14.67 18.96
N GLU A 278 -15.78 15.69 18.14
CA GLU A 278 -14.88 16.80 18.44
C GLU A 278 -15.40 17.60 19.65
N ILE A 279 -14.52 17.84 20.63
CA ILE A 279 -14.73 18.87 21.63
C ILE A 279 -14.58 20.20 20.90
N ARG A 280 -15.71 20.78 20.52
CA ARG A 280 -15.76 22.16 20.03
C ARG A 280 -15.32 23.04 21.19
N GLN A 281 -14.07 23.51 21.15
CA GLN A 281 -13.63 24.61 22.00
C GLN A 281 -14.14 25.88 21.33
N ASP A 282 -15.40 26.19 21.63
CA ASP A 282 -15.95 27.54 21.46
C ASP A 282 -15.25 28.51 22.44
#